data_AF-A0A838DIM7-F1
#
_entry.id   AF-A0A838DIM7-F1
#
_cell.length_a   1.000
_cell.length_b   1.000
_cell.length_c   1.000
_cell.angle_alpha   90.00
_cell.angle_beta   90.00
_cell.angle_gamma   90.00
#
_symmetry.space_group_name_H-M   'P 1'
#
loop_
_entity.id
_entity.type
_entity.pdbx_description
1 polymer ?
#
loop_
_entity_poly.entity_id
_entity_poly.type
_entity_poly.pdbx_seq_one_letter_code
_entity_poly.pdbx_strand_id
1 'polypeptide(L)'
;MPTAPTQRVFIEVSRDGNILGQFSDTMVTHKLASGEFRSDDQYRVPGAMRWLSLSNHPLVGHASRTAAADVWKQARPPSGTPFTVVVDPACAIGFAGSISLFLGVFAPAVKVPLLGSVNHIQQGSGAGIALLVIAAVSALLVIARLFRWLWATGSAALLAILASFIALKHEVSTVKQRDFATKGDIFDGLESAFADAVQLDWGFAVLLIGSATLLVAAAIGTGKLRLSR
;
A
#
# COMPACT_ATOMS: atom_id res chain seq x y z
N MET A 1 -5.81 7.54 -66.76
CA MET A 1 -6.05 6.15 -66.35
C MET A 1 -6.35 6.15 -64.84
N PRO A 2 -7.56 5.77 -64.40
CA PRO A 2 -7.85 5.65 -62.97
C PRO A 2 -7.04 4.48 -62.38
N THR A 3 -6.18 4.76 -61.42
CA THR A 3 -5.48 3.74 -60.63
C THR A 3 -6.52 2.97 -59.81
N ALA A 4 -6.53 1.64 -59.94
CA ALA A 4 -7.41 0.78 -59.15
C ALA A 4 -7.23 1.06 -57.64
N PRO A 5 -8.32 1.07 -56.85
CA PRO A 5 -8.23 1.32 -55.42
C PRO A 5 -7.38 0.23 -54.76
N THR A 6 -6.29 0.63 -54.13
CA THR A 6 -5.43 -0.25 -53.33
C THR A 6 -6.26 -0.85 -52.20
N GLN A 7 -6.66 -2.11 -52.37
CA GLN A 7 -7.40 -2.86 -51.36
C GLN A 7 -6.56 -2.93 -50.09
N ARG A 8 -7.02 -2.28 -49.01
CA ARG A 8 -6.32 -2.30 -47.72
C ARG A 8 -6.45 -3.69 -47.13
N VAL A 9 -5.34 -4.42 -47.09
CA VAL A 9 -5.25 -5.71 -46.41
C VAL A 9 -5.15 -5.43 -44.91
N PHE A 10 -6.08 -5.98 -44.13
CA PHE A 10 -6.04 -5.94 -42.67
C PHE A 10 -5.52 -7.28 -42.16
N ILE A 11 -4.59 -7.26 -41.22
CA ILE A 11 -4.03 -8.45 -40.58
C ILE A 11 -4.60 -8.60 -39.17
N GLU A 12 -5.00 -9.82 -38.81
CA GLU A 12 -5.46 -10.13 -37.47
C GLU A 12 -4.24 -10.40 -36.60
N VAL A 13 -4.16 -9.81 -35.41
CA VAL A 13 -3.07 -10.03 -34.45
C VAL A 13 -3.63 -10.71 -33.20
N SER A 14 -2.92 -11.70 -32.69
CA SER A 14 -3.27 -12.52 -31.53
C SER A 14 -2.09 -12.65 -30.57
N ARG A 15 -2.40 -12.69 -29.28
CA ARG A 15 -1.45 -12.94 -28.19
C ARG A 15 -1.96 -14.06 -27.32
N ASP A 16 -1.17 -15.12 -27.18
CA ASP A 16 -1.51 -16.30 -26.37
C ASP A 16 -2.89 -16.89 -26.74
N GLY A 17 -3.25 -16.83 -28.03
CA GLY A 17 -4.53 -17.31 -28.55
C GLY A 17 -5.68 -16.29 -28.49
N ASN A 18 -5.51 -15.14 -27.83
CA ASN A 18 -6.51 -14.07 -27.76
C ASN A 18 -6.32 -13.08 -28.91
N ILE A 19 -7.36 -12.91 -29.74
CA ILE A 19 -7.37 -11.95 -30.85
C ILE A 19 -7.40 -10.52 -30.29
N LEU A 20 -6.32 -9.77 -30.53
CA LEU A 20 -6.19 -8.36 -30.12
C LEU A 20 -6.96 -7.41 -31.05
N GLY A 21 -7.18 -7.82 -32.30
CA GLY A 21 -7.94 -7.04 -33.29
C GLY A 21 -7.41 -7.21 -34.71
N GLN A 22 -7.99 -6.44 -35.62
CA GLN A 22 -7.55 -6.33 -37.01
C GLN A 22 -6.85 -4.99 -37.24
N PHE A 23 -5.68 -5.02 -37.83
CA PHE A 23 -4.79 -3.87 -37.96
C PHE A 23 -4.30 -3.74 -39.40
N SER A 24 -4.09 -2.51 -39.85
CA SER A 24 -3.37 -2.29 -41.12
C SER A 24 -1.87 -2.53 -40.93
N ASP A 25 -1.16 -2.83 -42.01
CA ASP A 25 0.30 -2.99 -42.01
C ASP A 25 1.04 -1.82 -41.33
N THR A 26 0.60 -0.59 -41.63
CA THR A 26 1.17 0.63 -41.02
C THR A 26 0.95 0.68 -39.51
N MET A 27 -0.22 0.24 -39.05
CA MET A 27 -0.61 0.24 -37.64
C MET A 27 0.11 -0.87 -36.86
N VAL A 28 0.32 -2.04 -37.48
CA VAL A 28 1.14 -3.11 -36.89
C VAL A 28 2.58 -2.64 -36.72
N THR A 29 3.16 -1.98 -37.74
CA THR A 29 4.52 -1.45 -37.65
C THR A 29 4.64 -0.40 -36.53
N HIS A 30 3.67 0.51 -36.43
CA HIS A 30 3.62 1.51 -35.36
C HIS A 30 3.49 0.88 -33.96
N LYS A 31 2.58 -0.08 -33.78
CA LYS A 31 2.37 -0.78 -32.50
C LYS A 31 3.54 -1.67 -32.09
N LEU A 32 4.27 -2.22 -33.06
CA LEU A 32 5.51 -2.95 -32.82
C LEU A 32 6.63 -1.99 -32.37
N ALA A 33 6.76 -0.83 -33.02
CA ALA A 33 7.75 0.18 -32.67
C ALA A 33 7.49 0.80 -31.29
N SER A 34 6.23 0.94 -30.87
CA SER A 34 5.86 1.42 -29.53
C SER A 34 5.98 0.35 -28.43
N GLY A 35 6.29 -0.90 -28.77
CA GLY A 35 6.36 -2.02 -27.82
C GLY A 35 5.00 -2.53 -27.34
N GLU A 36 3.90 -2.10 -27.96
CA GLU A 36 2.55 -2.59 -27.64
C GLU A 36 2.35 -4.02 -28.16
N PHE A 37 2.92 -4.31 -29.33
CA PHE A 37 3.05 -5.66 -29.87
C PHE A 37 4.43 -6.23 -29.56
N ARG A 38 4.46 -7.52 -29.24
CA ARG A 38 5.67 -8.28 -28.97
C ARG A 38 6.11 -9.05 -30.21
N SER A 39 7.38 -9.40 -30.27
CA SER A 39 7.92 -10.19 -31.38
C SER A 39 7.35 -11.61 -31.45
N ASP A 40 6.91 -12.15 -30.31
CA ASP A 40 6.28 -13.47 -30.17
C ASP A 40 4.76 -13.47 -30.41
N ASP A 41 4.13 -12.29 -30.54
CA ASP A 41 2.73 -12.19 -30.96
C ASP A 41 2.55 -12.86 -32.33
N GLN A 42 1.34 -13.32 -32.62
CA GLN A 42 1.02 -14.01 -33.86
C GLN A 42 0.14 -13.15 -34.75
N TYR A 43 0.34 -13.20 -36.06
CA TYR A 43 -0.56 -12.60 -37.03
C TYR A 43 -1.13 -13.63 -38.01
N ARG A 44 -2.27 -13.28 -38.58
CA ARG A 44 -2.91 -14.03 -39.66
C ARG A 44 -3.42 -13.07 -40.73
N VAL A 45 -3.08 -13.38 -41.98
CA VAL A 45 -3.60 -12.66 -43.15
C VAL A 45 -4.99 -13.22 -43.48
N PRO A 46 -5.96 -12.40 -43.92
CA PRO A 46 -7.26 -12.89 -44.34
C PRO A 46 -7.12 -14.00 -45.40
N GLY A 47 -7.75 -15.14 -45.15
CA GLY A 47 -7.65 -16.33 -46.01
C GLY A 47 -6.48 -17.28 -45.70
N ALA A 48 -5.53 -16.90 -44.82
CA ALA A 48 -4.49 -17.81 -44.37
C ALA A 48 -5.04 -18.77 -43.29
N MET A 49 -4.73 -20.06 -43.42
CA MET A 49 -5.15 -21.11 -42.46
C MET A 49 -4.32 -21.11 -41.16
N ARG A 50 -3.12 -20.53 -41.18
CA ARG A 50 -2.13 -20.66 -40.11
C ARG A 50 -1.73 -19.30 -39.54
N TRP A 51 -1.59 -19.25 -38.22
CA TRP A 51 -0.96 -18.14 -37.50
C TRP A 51 0.56 -18.17 -37.68
N LEU A 52 1.13 -17.01 -38.01
CA LEU A 52 2.56 -16.80 -38.20
C LEU A 52 3.07 -15.89 -37.09
N SER A 53 4.31 -16.07 -36.64
CA SER A 53 4.90 -15.16 -35.66
C SER A 53 5.16 -13.79 -36.28
N LEU A 54 4.86 -12.71 -35.53
CA LEU A 54 5.10 -11.32 -35.92
C LEU A 54 6.57 -11.08 -36.31
N SER A 55 7.52 -11.81 -35.72
CA SER A 55 8.94 -11.74 -36.08
C SER A 55 9.21 -12.07 -37.55
N ASN A 56 8.34 -12.90 -38.17
CA ASN A 56 8.47 -13.32 -39.57
C ASN A 56 7.74 -12.37 -40.53
N HIS A 57 7.09 -11.32 -40.03
CA HIS A 57 6.36 -10.39 -40.88
C HIS A 57 7.35 -9.60 -41.76
N PRO A 58 7.14 -9.51 -43.09
CA PRO A 58 8.11 -8.91 -44.03
C PRO A 58 8.56 -7.49 -43.66
N LEU A 59 7.65 -6.70 -43.08
CA LEU A 59 7.91 -5.33 -42.66
C LEU A 59 8.82 -5.23 -41.42
N VAL A 60 8.86 -6.27 -40.59
CA VAL A 60 9.66 -6.30 -39.35
C VAL A 60 11.14 -6.50 -39.66
N GLY A 61 11.48 -7.24 -40.72
CA GLY A 61 12.86 -7.45 -41.16
C GLY A 61 13.57 -6.19 -41.67
N HIS A 62 12.82 -5.24 -42.23
CA HIS A 62 13.38 -3.97 -42.71
C HIS A 62 13.33 -2.86 -41.66
N ALA A 63 12.27 -2.79 -40.84
CA ALA A 63 12.18 -1.79 -39.78
C ALA A 63 13.20 -2.03 -38.66
N SER A 64 13.54 -3.27 -38.34
CA SER A 64 14.43 -3.60 -37.21
C SER A 64 15.88 -3.11 -37.37
N ARG A 65 16.41 -2.94 -38.59
CA ARG A 65 17.79 -2.47 -38.81
C ARG A 65 17.93 -0.95 -38.83
N THR A 66 16.96 -0.21 -39.35
CA THR A 66 16.99 1.26 -39.40
C THR A 66 16.35 1.88 -38.15
N ALA A 67 15.23 1.32 -37.67
CA ALA A 67 14.60 1.81 -36.45
C ALA A 67 15.45 1.56 -35.21
N ALA A 68 16.23 0.48 -35.12
CA ALA A 68 17.12 0.29 -33.98
C ALA A 68 18.11 1.46 -33.83
N ALA A 69 18.75 1.91 -34.92
CA ALA A 69 19.73 2.99 -34.88
C ALA A 69 19.11 4.36 -34.50
N ASP A 70 17.88 4.64 -34.93
CA ASP A 70 17.18 5.89 -34.59
C ASP A 70 16.47 5.84 -33.22
N VAL A 71 15.98 4.67 -32.80
CA VAL A 71 15.42 4.44 -31.46
C VAL A 71 16.50 4.64 -30.38
N TRP A 72 17.75 4.21 -30.60
CA TRP A 72 18.85 4.51 -29.67
C TRP A 72 19.19 6.00 -29.59
N LYS A 73 18.90 6.80 -30.63
CA LYS A 73 19.06 8.26 -30.62
C LYS A 73 17.89 8.96 -29.94
N GLN A 74 16.67 8.46 -30.07
CA GLN A 74 15.47 8.98 -29.40
C GLN A 74 15.27 8.49 -27.96
N ALA A 75 15.91 7.39 -27.57
CA ALA A 75 15.86 6.85 -26.21
C ALA A 75 16.75 7.61 -25.21
N ARG A 76 17.49 8.65 -25.63
CA ARG A 76 18.10 9.57 -24.67
C ARG A 76 16.98 10.45 -24.12
N PRO A 77 16.60 10.33 -22.84
CA PRO A 77 15.64 11.25 -22.26
C PRO A 77 16.16 12.67 -22.47
N PRO A 78 15.32 13.61 -22.94
CA PRO A 78 15.75 14.98 -23.16
C PRO A 78 16.36 15.50 -21.86
N SER A 79 17.63 15.92 -21.93
CA SER A 79 18.37 16.47 -20.80
C SER A 79 17.61 17.69 -20.27
N GLY A 80 16.88 17.52 -19.17
CA GLY A 80 16.04 18.58 -18.59
C GLY A 80 14.64 18.17 -18.13
N THR A 81 14.20 16.92 -18.33
CA THR A 81 12.95 16.47 -17.69
C THR A 81 13.13 16.43 -16.18
N PRO A 82 12.36 17.22 -15.39
CA PRO A 82 12.44 17.18 -13.94
C PRO A 82 12.12 15.76 -13.46
N PHE A 83 12.91 15.26 -12.51
CA PHE A 83 12.63 14.00 -11.84
C PHE A 83 11.27 14.12 -11.14
N THR A 84 10.24 13.47 -11.66
CA THR A 84 8.94 13.42 -10.97
C THR A 84 8.96 12.22 -10.05
N VAL A 85 9.18 12.45 -8.75
CA VAL A 85 9.00 11.41 -7.75
C VAL A 85 7.50 11.12 -7.66
N VAL A 86 7.06 10.08 -8.36
CA VAL A 86 5.67 9.62 -8.28
C VAL A 86 5.50 8.89 -6.94
N VAL A 87 5.08 9.65 -5.93
CA VAL A 87 4.75 9.08 -4.62
C VAL A 87 3.39 8.42 -4.72
N ASP A 88 3.35 7.10 -4.53
CA ASP A 88 2.09 6.38 -4.41
C ASP A 88 1.37 6.84 -3.14
N PRO A 89 0.14 7.38 -3.22
CA PRO A 89 -0.59 7.89 -2.05
C PRO A 89 -0.78 6.81 -0.98
N ALA A 90 -0.95 5.53 -1.36
CA ALA A 90 -1.08 4.44 -0.39
C ALA A 90 0.22 4.23 0.40
N CYS A 91 1.38 4.39 -0.26
CA CYS A 91 2.68 4.31 0.42
C CYS A 91 2.85 5.46 1.40
N ALA A 92 2.52 6.70 1.00
CA ALA A 92 2.65 7.87 1.86
C ALA A 92 1.79 7.76 3.12
N ILE A 93 0.53 7.34 2.97
CA ILE A 93 -0.40 7.13 4.09
C ILE A 93 0.09 5.98 4.97
N GLY A 94 0.57 4.88 4.38
CA GLY A 94 1.11 3.74 5.13
C GLY A 94 2.32 4.11 5.99
N PHE A 95 3.25 4.90 5.45
CA PHE A 95 4.39 5.43 6.20
C PHE A 95 3.96 6.37 7.32
N ALA A 96 3.04 7.30 7.05
CA ALA A 96 2.51 8.20 8.06
C ALA A 96 1.84 7.43 9.22
N GLY A 97 1.09 6.36 8.89
CA GLY A 97 0.48 5.47 9.88
C GLY A 97 1.51 4.74 10.73
N SER A 98 2.55 4.17 10.13
CA SER A 98 3.64 3.47 10.85
C SER A 98 4.43 4.42 11.76
N ILE A 99 4.77 5.62 11.28
CA ILE A 99 5.46 6.65 12.08
C ILE A 99 4.58 7.08 13.27
N SER A 100 3.29 7.32 13.03
CA SER A 100 2.35 7.68 14.10
C SER A 100 2.24 6.58 15.15
N LEU A 101 2.18 5.31 14.73
CA LEU A 101 2.16 4.16 15.63
C LEU A 101 3.44 4.08 16.46
N PHE A 102 4.60 4.24 15.82
CA PHE A 102 5.89 4.26 16.49
C PHE A 102 5.97 5.38 17.54
N LEU A 103 5.60 6.62 17.17
CA LEU A 103 5.59 7.75 18.10
C LEU A 103 4.58 7.56 19.24
N GLY A 104 3.42 6.99 18.94
CA GLY A 104 2.38 6.68 19.92
C GLY A 104 2.81 5.70 21.01
N VAL A 105 3.74 4.78 20.71
CA VAL A 105 4.29 3.84 21.71
C VAL A 105 5.13 4.56 22.77
N PHE A 106 5.84 5.63 22.39
CA PHE A 106 6.66 6.42 23.31
C PHE A 106 5.87 7.56 23.98
N ALA A 107 4.70 7.88 23.46
CA ALA A 107 3.85 8.92 24.01
C ALA A 107 3.28 8.52 25.39
N PRO A 108 2.95 9.51 26.25
CA PRO A 108 2.14 9.34 27.45
C PRO A 108 0.86 8.58 27.11
N ALA A 109 0.66 7.41 27.70
CA ALA A 109 -0.58 6.65 27.51
C ALA A 109 -1.57 6.96 28.63
N VAL A 110 -1.06 7.02 29.86
CA VAL A 110 -1.87 7.20 31.07
C VAL A 110 -1.11 8.11 32.04
N LYS A 111 -1.84 9.07 32.62
CA LYS A 111 -1.39 9.80 33.80
C LYS A 111 -1.95 9.14 35.03
N VAL A 112 -1.06 8.70 35.91
CA VAL A 112 -1.45 8.19 37.22
C VAL A 112 -1.22 9.30 38.24
N PRO A 113 -2.23 9.69 39.04
CA PRO A 113 -2.02 10.61 40.15
C PRO A 113 -0.91 10.07 41.06
N LEU A 114 0.05 10.91 41.45
CA LEU A 114 1.25 10.59 42.27
C LEU A 114 2.43 9.96 41.52
N LEU A 115 2.20 9.02 40.60
CA LEU A 115 3.29 8.34 39.86
C LEU A 115 3.73 9.10 38.59
N GLY A 116 2.91 10.03 38.11
CA GLY A 116 3.21 10.84 36.93
C GLY A 116 2.75 10.18 35.62
N SER A 117 3.40 10.55 34.51
CA SER A 117 3.08 10.05 33.17
C SER A 117 3.84 8.76 32.89
N VAL A 118 3.11 7.71 32.52
CA VAL A 118 3.68 6.40 32.20
C VAL A 118 3.46 6.12 30.71
N ASN A 119 4.51 5.70 30.02
CA ASN A 119 4.44 5.27 28.62
C ASN A 119 4.16 3.75 28.53
N HIS A 120 3.77 3.27 27.34
CA HIS A 120 3.41 1.85 27.15
C HIS A 120 4.56 0.87 27.37
N ILE A 121 5.81 1.32 27.27
CA ILE A 121 6.98 0.47 27.52
C ILE A 121 7.19 0.28 29.02
N GLN A 122 7.00 1.34 29.82
CA GLN A 122 7.18 1.32 31.27
C GLN A 122 6.07 0.54 32.00
N GLN A 123 4.93 0.30 31.36
CA GLN A 123 3.83 -0.49 31.94
C GLN A 123 4.20 -1.97 32.16
N GLY A 124 5.34 -2.46 31.64
CA GLY A 124 5.85 -3.81 31.92
C GLY A 124 5.07 -4.97 31.28
N SER A 125 3.95 -4.69 30.60
CA SER A 125 3.08 -5.72 30.00
C SER A 125 3.59 -6.29 28.66
N GLY A 126 4.72 -5.79 28.14
CA GLY A 126 5.26 -6.16 26.83
C GLY A 126 4.44 -5.66 25.64
N ALA A 127 3.24 -5.09 25.86
CA ALA A 127 2.36 -4.60 24.80
C ALA A 127 2.99 -3.46 23.99
N GLY A 128 3.76 -2.56 24.64
CA GLY A 128 4.52 -1.52 23.95
C GLY A 128 5.56 -2.08 22.98
N ILE A 129 6.26 -3.16 23.36
CA ILE A 129 7.24 -3.83 22.49
C ILE A 129 6.52 -4.50 21.31
N ALA A 130 5.38 -5.16 21.57
CA ALA A 130 4.58 -5.76 20.50
C ALA A 130 4.11 -4.71 19.48
N LEU A 131 3.62 -3.55 19.94
CA LEU A 131 3.23 -2.44 19.05
C LEU A 131 4.41 -1.87 18.26
N LEU A 132 5.60 -1.80 18.86
CA LEU A 132 6.82 -1.33 18.19
C LEU A 132 7.25 -2.30 17.08
N VAL A 133 7.20 -3.62 17.35
CA VAL A 133 7.44 -4.66 16.35
C VAL A 133 6.40 -4.56 15.23
N ILE A 134 5.12 -4.39 15.56
CA ILE A 134 4.05 -4.22 14.56
C ILE A 134 4.33 -2.97 13.70
N ALA A 135 4.72 -1.84 14.28
CA ALA A 135 5.03 -0.62 13.55
C ALA A 135 6.20 -0.82 12.57
N ALA A 136 7.28 -1.49 12.99
CA ALA A 136 8.43 -1.81 12.16
C ALA A 136 8.08 -2.77 11.01
N VAL A 137 7.32 -3.83 11.31
CA VAL A 137 6.82 -4.78 10.31
C VAL A 137 5.90 -4.06 9.31
N SER A 138 4.99 -3.21 9.77
CA SER A 138 4.14 -2.39 8.88
C SER A 138 4.96 -1.49 7.95
N ALA A 139 6.02 -0.82 8.44
CA ALA A 139 6.91 -0.03 7.59
C ALA A 139 7.54 -0.89 6.48
N LEU A 140 8.03 -2.08 6.83
CA LEU A 140 8.65 -3.00 5.89
C LEU A 140 7.66 -3.53 4.85
N LEU A 141 6.42 -3.81 5.26
CA LEU A 141 5.32 -4.20 4.36
C LEU A 141 4.96 -3.08 3.37
N VAL A 142 4.97 -1.82 3.81
CA VAL A 142 4.73 -0.66 2.94
C VAL A 142 5.84 -0.54 1.89
N ILE A 143 7.11 -0.69 2.28
CA ILE A 143 8.25 -0.71 1.36
C ILE A 143 8.13 -1.86 0.35
N ALA A 144 7.77 -3.06 0.82
CA ALA A 144 7.56 -4.23 -0.02
C ALA A 144 6.27 -4.17 -0.87
N ARG A 145 5.45 -3.11 -0.71
CA ARG A 145 4.13 -2.95 -1.36
C ARG A 145 3.17 -4.11 -1.12
N LEU A 146 3.29 -4.78 0.02
CA LEU A 146 2.49 -5.94 0.42
C LEU A 146 1.22 -5.52 1.19
N PHE A 147 0.40 -4.66 0.58
CA PHE A 147 -0.77 -4.05 1.23
C PHE A 147 -1.84 -5.04 1.72
N ARG A 148 -1.89 -6.26 1.15
CA ARG A 148 -2.79 -7.32 1.65
C ARG A 148 -2.43 -7.74 3.08
N TRP A 149 -1.15 -7.79 3.41
CA TRP A 149 -0.69 -8.15 4.75
C TRP A 149 -0.78 -6.98 5.73
N LEU A 150 -0.85 -5.75 5.21
CA LEU A 150 -0.98 -4.54 6.03
C LEU A 150 -2.32 -4.50 6.79
N TRP A 151 -3.36 -5.16 6.26
CA TRP A 151 -4.62 -5.41 6.97
C TRP A 151 -4.41 -6.21 8.26
N ALA A 152 -3.56 -7.25 8.22
CA ALA A 152 -3.28 -8.06 9.39
C ALA A 152 -2.53 -7.23 10.45
N THR A 153 -1.53 -6.46 10.04
CA THR A 153 -0.77 -5.62 10.99
C THR A 153 -1.59 -4.47 11.55
N GLY A 154 -2.44 -3.82 10.73
CA GLY A 154 -3.32 -2.74 11.20
C GLY A 154 -4.38 -3.22 12.18
N SER A 155 -5.00 -4.38 11.90
CA SER A 155 -5.95 -5.00 12.84
C SER A 155 -5.26 -5.51 14.11
N ALA A 156 -4.06 -6.09 13.99
CA ALA A 156 -3.28 -6.54 15.13
C ALA A 156 -2.88 -5.37 16.04
N ALA A 157 -2.49 -4.22 15.48
CA ALA A 157 -2.22 -3.01 16.26
C ALA A 157 -3.47 -2.55 17.02
N LEU A 158 -4.62 -2.47 16.35
CA LEU A 158 -5.88 -2.07 16.97
C LEU A 158 -6.26 -3.00 18.13
N LEU A 159 -6.12 -4.31 17.92
CA LEU A 159 -6.42 -5.31 18.93
C LEU A 159 -5.44 -5.24 20.12
N ALA A 160 -4.16 -4.99 19.87
CA ALA A 160 -3.17 -4.79 20.93
C ALA A 160 -3.44 -3.51 21.76
N ILE A 161 -3.84 -2.42 21.10
CA ILE A 161 -4.27 -1.18 21.78
C ILE A 161 -5.50 -1.46 22.67
N LEU A 162 -6.51 -2.16 22.14
CA LEU A 162 -7.72 -2.51 22.89
C LEU A 162 -7.43 -3.45 24.07
N ALA A 163 -6.57 -4.46 23.87
CA ALA A 163 -6.14 -5.37 24.92
C ALA A 163 -5.40 -4.62 26.04
N SER A 164 -4.54 -3.66 25.68
CA SER A 164 -3.83 -2.82 26.65
C SER A 164 -4.80 -1.98 27.49
N PHE A 165 -5.86 -1.47 26.86
CA PHE A 165 -6.91 -0.72 27.57
C PHE A 165 -7.71 -1.60 28.55
N ILE A 166 -8.04 -2.83 28.16
CA ILE A 166 -8.72 -3.79 29.02
C ILE A 166 -7.82 -4.19 30.20
N ALA A 167 -6.54 -4.47 29.94
CA ALA A 167 -5.56 -4.80 30.97
C ALA A 167 -5.41 -3.66 31.99
N LEU A 168 -5.33 -2.41 31.53
CA LEU A 168 -5.29 -1.23 32.38
C LEU A 168 -6.53 -1.14 33.30
N LYS A 169 -7.73 -1.39 32.76
CA LYS A 169 -8.96 -1.39 33.56
C LYS A 169 -8.93 -2.46 34.66
N HIS A 170 -8.41 -3.64 34.35
CA HIS A 170 -8.29 -4.72 35.34
C HIS A 170 -7.27 -4.38 36.43
N GLU A 171 -6.10 -3.85 36.09
CA GLU A 171 -5.09 -3.43 37.07
C GLU A 171 -5.66 -2.38 38.02
N VAL A 172 -6.35 -1.36 37.49
CA VAL A 172 -7.00 -0.33 38.31
C VAL A 172 -8.02 -0.95 39.27
N SER A 173 -8.86 -1.88 38.82
CA SER A 173 -9.83 -2.54 39.71
C SER A 173 -9.17 -3.39 40.80
N THR A 174 -8.02 -4.00 40.50
CA THR A 174 -7.31 -4.89 41.44
C THR A 174 -6.60 -4.08 42.53
N VAL A 175 -6.01 -2.94 42.16
CA VAL A 175 -5.37 -2.01 43.11
C VAL A 175 -6.40 -1.44 44.06
N LYS A 176 -7.58 -1.05 43.56
CA LYS A 176 -8.71 -0.62 44.40
C LYS A 176 -9.00 -1.67 45.48
N GLN A 177 -9.27 -2.92 45.10
CA GLN A 177 -9.67 -3.96 46.07
C GLN A 177 -8.63 -4.22 47.17
N ARG A 178 -7.32 -4.09 46.89
CA ARG A 178 -6.27 -4.35 47.88
C ARG A 178 -6.07 -3.20 48.88
N ASP A 179 -6.08 -1.96 48.41
CA ASP A 179 -5.83 -0.80 49.26
C ASP A 179 -7.04 -0.45 50.14
N PHE A 180 -8.26 -0.62 49.63
CA PHE A 180 -9.50 -0.36 50.39
C PHE A 180 -9.75 -1.39 51.50
N ALA A 181 -9.37 -2.66 51.30
CA ALA A 181 -9.51 -3.70 52.33
C ALA A 181 -8.65 -3.44 53.58
N THR A 182 -7.63 -2.58 53.48
CA THR A 182 -6.66 -2.34 54.55
C THR A 182 -6.89 -1.00 55.29
N LYS A 183 -7.64 -0.07 54.72
CA LYS A 183 -7.86 1.29 55.28
C LYS A 183 -9.34 1.68 55.19
N GLY A 184 -10.16 1.10 56.07
CA GLY A 184 -11.59 1.39 56.15
C GLY A 184 -11.91 2.88 56.36
N ASP A 185 -12.97 3.32 55.69
CA ASP A 185 -13.72 4.59 55.83
C ASP A 185 -13.17 5.90 55.25
N ILE A 186 -11.85 6.11 55.12
CA ILE A 186 -11.34 7.43 54.66
C ILE A 186 -11.37 7.58 53.13
N PHE A 187 -11.40 6.48 52.38
CA PHE A 187 -11.20 6.51 50.92
C PHE A 187 -12.47 6.32 50.07
N ASP A 188 -13.66 6.15 50.67
CA ASP A 188 -14.93 6.00 49.92
C ASP A 188 -15.19 7.18 48.97
N GLY A 189 -14.81 8.40 49.35
CA GLY A 189 -14.90 9.58 48.48
C GLY A 189 -13.77 9.71 47.44
N LEU A 190 -12.65 9.02 47.64
CA LEU A 190 -11.54 9.00 46.68
C LEU A 190 -11.76 7.96 45.58
N GLU A 191 -12.56 6.92 45.81
CA GLU A 191 -12.77 5.87 44.81
C GLU A 191 -13.46 6.40 43.54
N SER A 192 -14.46 7.27 43.71
CA SER A 192 -15.15 7.95 42.60
C SER A 192 -14.23 8.96 41.92
N ALA A 193 -13.45 9.72 42.68
CA ALA A 193 -12.44 10.64 42.14
C ALA A 193 -11.34 9.90 41.34
N PHE A 194 -10.90 8.72 41.78
CA PHE A 194 -9.91 7.91 41.06
C PHE A 194 -10.49 7.20 39.83
N ALA A 195 -11.76 6.82 39.86
CA ALA A 195 -12.44 6.28 38.68
C ALA A 195 -12.51 7.33 37.56
N ASP A 196 -12.75 8.59 37.92
CA ASP A 196 -12.77 9.73 36.98
C ASP A 196 -11.35 10.23 36.63
N ALA A 197 -10.34 9.94 37.46
CA ALA A 197 -8.97 10.41 37.27
C ALA A 197 -8.12 9.58 36.30
N VAL A 198 -8.58 8.39 35.87
CA VAL A 198 -7.90 7.64 34.79
C VAL A 198 -8.19 8.34 33.46
N GLN A 199 -7.49 9.44 33.24
CA GLN A 199 -7.56 10.22 32.01
C GLN A 199 -6.64 9.57 30.98
N LEU A 200 -7.26 9.10 29.88
CA LEU A 200 -6.52 8.71 28.68
C LEU A 200 -5.73 9.92 28.19
N ASP A 201 -4.41 9.79 28.10
CA ASP A 201 -3.56 10.83 27.55
C ASP A 201 -3.56 10.76 26.02
N TRP A 202 -2.99 11.79 25.40
CA TRP A 202 -2.94 11.94 23.95
C TRP A 202 -2.21 10.82 23.20
N GLY A 203 -1.34 10.05 23.87
CA GLY A 203 -0.63 8.93 23.24
C GLY A 203 -1.57 7.83 22.74
N PHE A 204 -2.67 7.59 23.44
CA PHE A 204 -3.69 6.63 23.01
C PHE A 204 -4.39 7.09 21.72
N ALA A 205 -4.67 8.39 21.61
CA ALA A 205 -5.24 8.97 20.40
C ALA A 205 -4.28 8.85 19.22
N VAL A 206 -2.99 9.10 19.42
CA VAL A 206 -1.96 8.95 18.37
C VAL A 206 -1.84 7.50 17.89
N LEU A 207 -1.90 6.52 18.81
CA LEU A 207 -1.91 5.10 18.45
C LEU A 207 -3.14 4.70 17.64
N LEU A 208 -4.33 5.14 18.06
CA LEU A 208 -5.57 4.90 17.31
C LEU A 208 -5.50 5.51 15.91
N ILE A 209 -5.02 6.75 15.79
CA ILE A 209 -4.84 7.42 14.50
C ILE A 209 -3.84 6.64 13.65
N GLY A 210 -2.70 6.22 14.19
CA GLY A 210 -1.70 5.43 13.47
C GLY A 210 -2.26 4.10 12.94
N SER A 211 -2.99 3.38 13.81
CA SER A 211 -3.63 2.10 13.45
C SER A 211 -4.73 2.27 12.39
N ALA A 212 -5.58 3.28 12.53
CA ALA A 212 -6.63 3.59 11.56
C ALA A 212 -6.02 4.00 10.22
N THR A 213 -4.96 4.81 10.24
CA THR A 213 -4.23 5.25 9.05
C THR A 213 -3.60 4.07 8.30
N LEU A 214 -3.04 3.08 9.00
CA LEU A 214 -2.55 1.84 8.38
C LEU A 214 -3.67 1.04 7.70
N LEU A 215 -4.85 0.94 8.32
CA LEU A 215 -6.00 0.26 7.72
C LEU A 215 -6.50 0.98 6.47
N VAL A 216 -6.52 2.32 6.48
CA VAL A 216 -6.86 3.14 5.31
C VAL A 216 -5.84 2.93 4.19
N ALA A 217 -4.54 2.94 4.51
CA ALA A 217 -3.48 2.65 3.54
C ALA A 217 -3.65 1.25 2.91
N ALA A 218 -3.99 0.25 3.74
CA ALA A 218 -4.25 -1.11 3.27
C ALA A 218 -5.49 -1.18 2.35
N ALA A 219 -6.55 -0.44 2.67
CA ALA A 219 -7.77 -0.39 1.86
C ALA A 219 -7.57 0.27 0.49
N ILE A 220 -6.77 1.35 0.44
CA ILE A 220 -6.40 2.02 -0.82
C ILE A 220 -5.44 1.13 -1.62
N GLY A 221 -4.37 0.62 -1.00
CA GLY A 221 -3.35 -0.19 -1.68
C GLY A 221 -3.84 -1.54 -2.20
N THR A 222 -4.92 -2.09 -1.64
CA THR A 222 -5.57 -3.31 -2.15
C THR A 222 -6.60 -3.05 -3.25
N GLY A 223 -6.83 -1.78 -3.62
CA GLY A 223 -7.78 -1.40 -4.67
C GLY A 223 -9.26 -1.56 -4.29
N LYS A 224 -9.58 -1.83 -3.01
CA LYS A 224 -10.96 -1.90 -2.51
C LYS A 224 -11.61 -0.51 -2.47
N LEU A 225 -10.83 0.53 -2.17
CA LEU A 225 -11.23 1.92 -2.33
C LEU A 225 -10.66 2.44 -3.65
N ARG A 226 -11.44 2.34 -4.73
CA ARG A 226 -11.16 3.13 -5.93
C ARG A 226 -11.53 4.58 -5.64
N LEU A 227 -10.53 5.40 -5.30
CA LEU A 227 -10.67 6.85 -5.38
C LEU A 227 -11.03 7.16 -6.84
N SER A 228 -12.26 7.60 -7.07
CA SER A 228 -12.69 8.15 -8.35
C SER A 228 -11.71 9.25 -8.72
N ARG A 229 -10.88 9.00 -9.74
CA ARG A 229 -10.03 10.03 -10.34
C ARG A 229 -10.87 10.99 -11.16
#